data_AF-A0A847DTQ0-F1
#
_entry.id   AF-A0A847DTQ0-F1
#
_cell.length_a   1.000
_cell.length_b   1.000
_cell.length_c   1.000
_cell.angle_alpha   90.00
_cell.angle_beta   90.00
_cell.angle_gamma   90.00
#
_symmetry.space_group_name_H-M   'P 1'
#
loop_
_entity.id
_entity.type
_entity.pdbx_description
1 polymer ?
#
loop_
_entity_poly.entity_id
_entity_poly.type
_entity_poly.pdbx_seq_one_letter_code
_entity_poly.pdbx_strand_id
1 'polypeptide(L)'
;MRAADPSRWPLAVAGSAYLLFVVYQSLAGVGLETCALPLTQQGPTLSLSDGIGNFVAYLPLGMLVAAWGGVRGRPVRLIGAFVAIAGFSLAMETVQACMTSRVSSWYDWATNSAGGLLGLLAPSLAAGRAGAQVASAADAGRAPASPGPLYRLREDALFWPTLLCVGAWLALSLWPWRFTLDIGTLRSNLSFLRGIDLSALTVREAWQLLHWTAGWLAAGLAIRALLPGRGPAAAGLALVLGLSLVGQLMLVRSSLSFAELAGMVAAFAACALLPSGVRGAALARALPLCALVSVAAYQLAPRRGGWLVGDFIWWPQLGRGGLLSALAMTLLFSWFAFALILSLRWAAARGVVLGRRPLVLSLLGALALLALEVVQRWIPGRIGDTSAPLVMLLAFLVGWTLTGVSAPASGPVARRSSRAEEAGRRKTRAGAARPSSRVGVGRPSKGVDARRSSRRAAARPAPDADVAQPP
;
A
#
# COMPACT_ATOMS: atom_id res chain seq x y z
N MET A 1 9.13 29.61 -16.25
CA MET A 1 9.81 28.37 -15.82
C MET A 1 8.94 27.19 -16.24
N ARG A 2 9.36 26.38 -17.22
CA ARG A 2 8.68 25.13 -17.56
C ARG A 2 8.87 24.18 -16.37
N ALA A 3 7.78 23.63 -15.83
CA ALA A 3 7.87 22.57 -14.84
C ALA A 3 8.73 21.45 -15.41
N ALA A 4 9.79 21.07 -14.71
CA ALA A 4 10.62 19.93 -15.11
C ALA A 4 9.72 18.71 -15.26
N ASP A 5 9.75 18.07 -16.43
CA ASP A 5 9.03 16.82 -16.63
C ASP A 5 9.49 15.84 -15.53
N PRO A 6 8.56 15.27 -14.74
CA PRO A 6 8.94 14.34 -13.69
C PRO A 6 9.68 13.17 -14.34
N SER A 7 10.90 12.90 -13.84
CA SER A 7 11.76 11.84 -14.36
C SER A 7 10.98 10.53 -14.44
N ARG A 8 10.88 9.92 -15.63
CA ARG A 8 10.18 8.64 -15.79
C ARG A 8 10.94 7.47 -15.19
N TRP A 9 12.24 7.62 -14.96
CA TRP A 9 13.15 6.58 -14.46
C TRP A 9 12.57 5.64 -13.37
N PRO A 10 11.88 6.12 -12.31
CA PRO A 10 11.31 5.22 -11.29
C PRO A 10 10.28 4.23 -11.86
N LEU A 11 9.49 4.63 -12.86
CA LEU A 11 8.53 3.75 -13.53
C LEU A 11 9.23 2.72 -14.42
N ALA A 12 10.35 3.06 -15.06
CA ALA A 12 11.16 2.09 -15.80
C ALA A 12 11.75 1.05 -14.85
N VAL A 13 12.38 1.49 -13.76
CA VAL A 13 12.96 0.57 -12.78
C VAL A 13 11.88 -0.34 -12.18
N ALA A 14 10.71 0.21 -11.82
CA ALA A 14 9.58 -0.58 -11.34
C ALA A 14 9.07 -1.57 -12.38
N GLY A 15 8.91 -1.13 -13.64
CA GLY A 15 8.49 -1.98 -14.76
C GLY A 15 9.47 -3.11 -15.04
N SER A 16 10.76 -2.82 -15.11
CA SER A 16 11.81 -3.83 -15.32
C SER A 16 11.90 -4.81 -14.17
N ALA A 17 11.88 -4.34 -12.92
CA ALA A 17 11.89 -5.21 -11.74
C ALA A 17 10.66 -6.14 -11.71
N TYR A 18 9.48 -5.62 -12.07
CA TYR A 18 8.25 -6.41 -12.12
C TYR A 18 8.28 -7.44 -13.25
N LEU A 19 8.74 -7.08 -14.44
CA LEU A 19 8.92 -8.01 -15.55
C LEU A 19 9.88 -9.15 -15.19
N LEU A 20 11.03 -8.82 -14.59
CA LEU A 20 11.98 -9.82 -14.12
C LEU A 20 11.36 -10.77 -13.09
N PHE A 21 10.53 -10.24 -12.18
CA PHE A 21 9.79 -11.06 -11.23
C PHE A 21 8.79 -12.00 -11.93
N VAL A 22 8.03 -11.51 -12.91
CA VAL A 22 7.11 -12.35 -13.69
C VAL A 22 7.89 -13.44 -14.43
N VAL A 23 8.98 -13.10 -15.12
CA VAL A 23 9.85 -14.07 -15.80
C VAL A 23 10.36 -15.12 -14.82
N TYR A 24 10.92 -14.69 -13.69
CA TYR A 24 11.42 -15.60 -12.66
C TYR A 24 10.34 -16.58 -12.18
N GLN A 25 9.14 -16.08 -11.89
CA GLN A 25 8.06 -16.92 -11.36
C GLN A 25 7.47 -17.87 -12.41
N SER A 26 7.31 -17.40 -13.64
CA SER A 26 6.82 -18.19 -14.76
C SER A 26 7.79 -19.31 -15.16
N LEU A 27 9.11 -19.07 -15.02
CA LEU A 27 10.16 -20.03 -15.39
C LEU A 27 10.73 -20.80 -14.19
N ALA A 28 10.26 -20.54 -12.97
CA ALA A 28 10.64 -21.35 -11.82
C ALA A 28 10.07 -22.77 -11.98
N GLY A 29 10.96 -23.77 -12.14
CA GLY A 29 10.60 -25.16 -12.41
C GLY A 29 11.80 -26.00 -12.85
N VAL A 30 11.58 -27.29 -13.13
CA VAL A 30 12.63 -28.25 -13.52
C VAL A 30 12.82 -28.21 -15.04
N GLY A 31 14.04 -27.91 -15.50
CA GLY A 31 14.59 -28.20 -16.84
C GLY A 31 13.89 -27.63 -18.07
N LEU A 32 14.67 -27.36 -19.13
CA LEU A 32 14.16 -27.31 -20.50
C LEU A 32 14.30 -28.70 -21.11
N GLU A 33 13.24 -29.21 -21.71
CA GLU A 33 13.22 -30.49 -22.44
C GLU A 33 12.64 -30.29 -23.84
N THR A 34 12.23 -31.39 -24.49
CA THR A 34 11.57 -31.37 -25.80
C THR A 34 10.32 -30.50 -25.76
N CYS A 35 10.28 -29.48 -26.60
CA CYS A 35 9.16 -28.55 -26.67
C CYS A 35 7.89 -29.24 -27.20
N ALA A 36 6.80 -29.08 -26.47
CA ALA A 36 5.46 -29.33 -26.99
C ALA A 36 5.02 -28.17 -27.89
N LEU A 37 3.93 -28.38 -28.64
CA LEU A 37 3.26 -27.28 -29.34
C LEU A 37 2.73 -26.26 -28.30
N PRO A 38 3.04 -24.96 -28.41
CA PRO A 38 2.58 -23.97 -27.45
C PRO A 38 1.07 -23.76 -27.54
N LEU A 39 0.48 -23.22 -26.47
CA LEU A 39 -0.95 -22.88 -26.34
C LEU A 39 -1.92 -24.07 -26.44
N THR A 40 -1.43 -25.31 -26.33
CA THR A 40 -2.32 -26.48 -26.29
C THR A 40 -2.94 -26.62 -24.90
N GLN A 41 -4.26 -26.54 -24.79
CA GLN A 41 -4.91 -26.84 -23.52
C GLN A 41 -4.76 -28.34 -23.21
N GLN A 42 -3.91 -28.67 -22.24
CA GLN A 42 -3.76 -30.05 -21.78
C GLN A 42 -4.74 -30.30 -20.63
N GLY A 43 -5.83 -31.02 -20.93
CA GLY A 43 -6.79 -31.52 -19.95
C GLY A 43 -8.22 -30.98 -20.08
N PRO A 44 -9.21 -31.72 -19.54
CA PRO A 44 -10.64 -31.42 -19.72
C PRO A 44 -11.17 -30.30 -18.83
N THR A 45 -10.39 -29.78 -17.87
CA THR A 45 -10.88 -28.82 -16.87
C THR A 45 -9.99 -27.58 -16.76
N LEU A 46 -10.60 -26.40 -16.89
CA LEU A 46 -9.95 -25.12 -16.64
C LEU A 46 -9.87 -24.86 -15.13
N SER A 47 -8.67 -24.55 -14.65
CA SER A 47 -8.44 -24.19 -13.25
C SER A 47 -8.73 -22.71 -13.03
N LEU A 48 -9.88 -22.40 -12.42
CA LEU A 48 -10.24 -21.02 -12.05
C LEU A 48 -9.16 -20.37 -11.17
N SER A 49 -8.51 -21.15 -10.31
CA SER A 49 -7.42 -20.68 -9.46
C SER A 49 -6.23 -20.18 -10.26
N ASP A 50 -5.89 -20.88 -11.34
CA ASP A 50 -4.74 -20.52 -12.17
C ASP A 50 -5.07 -19.27 -12.99
N GLY A 51 -6.28 -19.20 -13.56
CA GLY A 51 -6.74 -18.03 -14.28
C GLY A 51 -6.79 -16.75 -13.42
N ILE A 52 -7.24 -16.85 -12.16
CA ILE A 52 -7.24 -15.71 -11.22
C ILE A 52 -5.81 -15.26 -10.93
N GLY A 53 -4.88 -16.18 -10.64
CA GLY A 53 -3.51 -15.79 -10.33
C GLY A 53 -2.80 -15.15 -11.52
N ASN A 54 -2.99 -15.68 -12.72
CA ASN A 54 -2.47 -15.13 -13.98
C ASN A 54 -3.02 -13.73 -14.27
N PHE A 55 -4.34 -13.56 -14.14
CA PHE A 55 -4.98 -12.26 -14.26
C PHE A 55 -4.42 -11.22 -13.28
N VAL A 56 -4.29 -11.58 -11.99
CA VAL A 56 -3.79 -10.66 -10.96
C VAL A 56 -2.30 -10.37 -11.15
N ALA A 57 -1.50 -11.33 -11.63
CA ALA A 57 -0.08 -11.14 -11.90
C ALA A 57 0.21 -10.18 -13.06
N TYR A 58 -0.69 -10.01 -14.02
CA TYR A 58 -0.48 -9.08 -15.14
C TYR A 58 -1.11 -7.71 -14.95
N LEU A 59 -2.02 -7.55 -13.97
CA LEU A 59 -2.67 -6.28 -13.68
C LEU A 59 -1.67 -5.16 -13.31
N PRO A 60 -0.70 -5.36 -12.39
CA PRO A 60 0.28 -4.32 -12.07
C PRO A 60 1.18 -3.96 -13.25
N LEU A 61 1.52 -4.94 -14.11
CA LEU A 61 2.27 -4.68 -15.34
C LEU A 61 1.51 -3.71 -16.25
N GLY A 62 0.22 -3.96 -16.48
CA GLY A 62 -0.65 -3.05 -17.23
C GLY A 62 -0.68 -1.63 -16.65
N MET A 63 -0.79 -1.50 -15.32
CA MET A 63 -0.78 -0.20 -14.65
C MET A 63 0.55 0.55 -14.83
N LEU A 64 1.69 -0.14 -14.71
CA LEU A 64 3.02 0.44 -14.90
C LEU A 64 3.23 0.89 -16.35
N VAL A 65 2.86 0.06 -17.32
CA VAL A 65 2.95 0.40 -18.75
C VAL A 65 2.03 1.57 -19.09
N ALA A 66 0.82 1.63 -18.52
CA ALA A 66 -0.07 2.78 -18.70
C ALA A 66 0.52 4.08 -18.15
N ALA A 67 1.10 4.03 -16.94
CA ALA A 67 1.76 5.16 -16.30
C ALA A 67 3.01 5.62 -17.09
N TRP A 68 3.82 4.68 -17.57
CA TRP A 68 5.01 4.97 -18.38
C TRP A 68 4.66 5.52 -19.78
N GLY A 69 3.80 4.81 -20.51
CA GLY A 69 3.44 5.12 -21.90
C GLY A 69 2.50 6.33 -22.04
N GLY A 70 1.82 6.71 -20.96
CA GLY A 70 0.81 7.77 -20.98
C GLY A 70 -0.32 7.41 -21.94
N VAL A 71 -0.92 6.23 -21.77
CA VAL A 71 -1.91 5.64 -22.70
C VAL A 71 -3.29 6.31 -22.65
N ARG A 72 -3.55 7.09 -21.59
CA ARG A 72 -4.85 7.72 -21.36
C ARG A 72 -5.25 8.64 -22.51
N GLY A 73 -6.44 8.43 -23.07
CA GLY A 73 -6.97 9.21 -24.19
C GLY A 73 -6.19 9.03 -25.50
N ARG A 74 -5.30 8.02 -25.58
CA ARG A 74 -4.42 7.78 -26.72
C ARG A 74 -4.59 6.32 -27.19
N PRO A 75 -5.62 6.01 -28.00
CA PRO A 75 -5.98 4.64 -28.35
C PRO A 75 -4.83 3.88 -29.02
N VAL A 76 -4.06 4.53 -29.90
CA VAL A 76 -2.88 3.91 -30.54
C VAL A 76 -1.84 3.45 -29.52
N ARG A 77 -1.57 4.25 -28.48
CA ARG A 77 -0.63 3.86 -27.41
C ARG A 77 -1.18 2.76 -26.53
N LEU A 78 -2.49 2.77 -26.28
CA LEU A 78 -3.16 1.71 -25.54
C LEU A 78 -3.08 0.38 -26.28
N ILE A 79 -3.38 0.37 -27.59
CA ILE A 79 -3.30 -0.81 -28.45
C ILE A 79 -1.85 -1.32 -28.49
N GLY A 80 -0.88 -0.45 -28.76
CA GLY A 80 0.53 -0.84 -28.78
C GLY A 80 1.02 -1.41 -27.44
N ALA A 81 0.61 -0.80 -26.32
CA ALA A 81 0.92 -1.30 -24.99
C ALA A 81 0.26 -2.67 -24.71
N PHE A 82 -1.00 -2.85 -25.12
CA PHE A 82 -1.70 -4.12 -24.97
C PHE A 82 -1.04 -5.23 -25.80
N VAL A 83 -0.71 -4.95 -27.06
CA VAL A 83 0.02 -5.88 -27.95
C VAL A 83 1.36 -6.27 -27.34
N ALA A 84 2.11 -5.33 -26.76
CA ALA A 84 3.37 -5.64 -26.10
C ALA A 84 3.19 -6.56 -24.88
N ILE A 85 2.16 -6.33 -24.05
CA ILE A 85 1.87 -7.18 -22.88
C ILE A 85 1.40 -8.59 -23.32
N ALA A 86 0.48 -8.66 -24.29
CA ALA A 86 -0.02 -9.93 -24.81
C ALA A 86 1.09 -10.72 -25.53
N GLY A 87 1.98 -10.02 -26.25
CA GLY A 87 3.17 -10.60 -26.89
C GLY A 87 4.19 -11.10 -25.87
N PHE A 88 4.42 -10.35 -24.78
CA PHE A 88 5.24 -10.82 -23.67
C PHE A 88 4.65 -12.08 -23.03
N SER A 89 3.34 -12.10 -22.74
CA SER A 89 2.67 -13.31 -22.22
C SER A 89 2.80 -14.49 -23.18
N LEU A 90 2.64 -14.26 -24.48
CA LEU A 90 2.79 -15.32 -25.50
C LEU A 90 4.22 -15.86 -25.56
N ALA A 91 5.23 -15.00 -25.42
CA ALA A 91 6.62 -15.42 -25.35
C ALA A 91 6.87 -16.31 -24.13
N MET A 92 6.29 -15.97 -22.97
CA MET A 92 6.38 -16.81 -21.76
C MET A 92 5.75 -18.18 -21.97
N GLU A 93 4.55 -18.22 -22.54
CA GLU A 93 3.86 -19.48 -22.90
C GLU A 93 4.70 -20.34 -23.84
N THR A 94 5.36 -19.71 -24.82
CA THR A 94 6.23 -20.41 -25.78
C THR A 94 7.43 -21.04 -25.09
N VAL A 95 8.07 -20.33 -24.15
CA VAL A 95 9.18 -20.89 -23.37
C VAL A 95 8.68 -22.01 -22.44
N GLN A 96 7.51 -21.84 -21.83
CA GLN A 96 6.90 -22.83 -20.94
C GLN A 96 6.48 -24.11 -21.66
N ALA A 97 6.22 -24.06 -22.96
CA ALA A 97 5.96 -25.25 -23.77
C ALA A 97 7.17 -26.21 -23.83
N CYS A 98 8.37 -25.73 -23.49
CA CYS A 98 9.59 -26.52 -23.38
C CYS A 98 9.91 -26.95 -21.93
N MET A 99 9.01 -26.75 -20.97
CA MET A 99 9.22 -27.10 -19.56
C MET A 99 8.32 -28.28 -19.15
N THR A 100 8.87 -29.25 -18.41
CA THR A 100 8.11 -30.43 -17.96
C THR A 100 7.13 -30.14 -16.83
N SER A 101 7.43 -29.13 -16.01
CA SER A 101 6.61 -28.74 -14.87
C SER A 101 5.51 -27.73 -15.21
N ARG A 102 5.36 -27.35 -16.48
CA ARG A 102 4.41 -26.31 -16.92
C ARG A 102 3.65 -26.78 -18.15
N VAL A 103 2.41 -26.32 -18.25
CA VAL A 103 1.57 -26.52 -19.42
C VAL A 103 1.39 -25.16 -20.06
N SER A 104 1.81 -25.01 -21.32
CA SER A 104 1.46 -23.82 -22.07
C SER A 104 0.00 -23.88 -22.49
N SER A 105 -0.79 -22.84 -22.23
CA SER A 105 -2.22 -22.85 -22.51
C SER A 105 -2.76 -21.52 -23.05
N TRP A 106 -3.73 -21.61 -23.96
CA TRP A 106 -4.45 -20.42 -24.46
C TRP A 106 -5.22 -19.71 -23.33
N TYR A 107 -5.63 -20.44 -22.30
CA TYR A 107 -6.34 -19.91 -21.14
C TYR A 107 -5.42 -19.01 -20.29
N ASP A 108 -4.19 -19.44 -20.04
CA ASP A 108 -3.20 -18.65 -19.29
C ASP A 108 -2.79 -17.40 -20.07
N TRP A 109 -2.53 -17.54 -21.37
CA TRP A 109 -2.31 -16.40 -22.26
C TRP A 109 -3.47 -15.39 -22.22
N ALA A 110 -4.72 -15.87 -22.31
CA ALA A 110 -5.90 -15.02 -22.32
C ALA A 110 -6.11 -14.32 -20.97
N THR A 111 -5.91 -15.02 -19.85
CA THR A 111 -6.08 -14.46 -18.50
C THR A 111 -4.99 -13.45 -18.15
N ASN A 112 -3.73 -13.74 -18.51
CA ASN A 112 -2.62 -12.77 -18.44
C ASN A 112 -2.91 -11.52 -19.25
N SER A 113 -3.33 -11.69 -20.52
CA SER A 113 -3.67 -10.58 -21.42
C SER A 113 -4.83 -9.74 -20.89
N ALA A 114 -5.88 -10.39 -20.36
CA ALA A 114 -7.02 -9.71 -19.75
C ALA A 114 -6.62 -8.91 -18.50
N GLY A 115 -5.76 -9.48 -17.65
CA GLY A 115 -5.19 -8.78 -16.49
C GLY A 115 -4.41 -7.55 -16.90
N GLY A 116 -3.53 -7.69 -17.90
CA GLY A 116 -2.75 -6.61 -18.49
C GLY A 116 -3.62 -5.50 -19.08
N LEU A 117 -4.67 -5.86 -19.83
CA LEU A 117 -5.62 -4.91 -20.39
C LEU A 117 -6.36 -4.14 -19.30
N LEU A 118 -6.88 -4.82 -18.27
CA LEU A 118 -7.55 -4.15 -17.17
C LEU A 118 -6.58 -3.21 -16.43
N GLY A 119 -5.33 -3.63 -16.22
CA GLY A 119 -4.27 -2.78 -15.68
C GLY A 119 -4.03 -1.53 -16.51
N LEU A 120 -4.01 -1.65 -17.84
CA LEU A 120 -3.86 -0.51 -18.76
C LEU A 120 -5.04 0.47 -18.68
N LEU A 121 -6.25 -0.07 -18.51
CA LEU A 121 -7.49 0.70 -18.41
C LEU A 121 -7.70 1.32 -17.03
N ALA A 122 -7.13 0.74 -15.97
CA ALA A 122 -7.35 1.15 -14.59
C ALA A 122 -7.11 2.65 -14.35
N PRO A 123 -6.01 3.29 -14.83
CA PRO A 123 -5.82 4.73 -14.71
C PRO A 123 -6.89 5.57 -15.43
N SER A 124 -7.42 5.07 -16.55
CA SER A 124 -8.47 5.74 -17.32
C SER A 124 -9.84 5.58 -16.67
N LEU A 125 -10.17 4.42 -16.10
CA LEU A 125 -11.39 4.20 -15.29
C LEU A 125 -11.34 5.01 -13.99
N ALA A 126 -10.14 5.06 -13.39
CA ALA A 126 -9.79 5.87 -12.24
C ALA A 126 -9.89 7.38 -12.48
N ALA A 127 -10.06 7.85 -13.72
CA ALA A 127 -10.12 9.27 -14.00
C ALA A 127 -11.18 9.72 -15.03
N GLY A 128 -11.78 8.80 -15.78
CA GLY A 128 -12.82 9.05 -16.79
C GLY A 128 -14.14 9.55 -16.21
N ARG A 129 -14.42 9.24 -14.94
CA ARG A 129 -15.53 9.86 -14.19
C ARG A 129 -15.25 11.28 -13.70
N ALA A 130 -13.99 11.73 -13.70
CA ALA A 130 -13.62 13.11 -13.34
C ALA A 130 -13.42 14.00 -14.59
N GLY A 131 -12.85 13.45 -15.67
CA GLY A 131 -12.61 14.20 -16.90
C GLY A 131 -13.85 14.52 -17.73
N ALA A 132 -14.86 13.63 -17.75
CA ALA A 132 -16.10 13.85 -18.49
C ALA A 132 -16.93 15.04 -17.96
N GLN A 133 -16.75 15.42 -16.69
CA GLN A 133 -17.46 16.56 -16.09
C GLN A 133 -16.66 17.87 -16.11
N VAL A 134 -15.31 17.81 -16.19
CA VAL A 134 -14.50 19.04 -16.35
C VAL A 134 -14.65 19.62 -17.76
N ALA A 135 -14.82 18.78 -18.78
CA ALA A 135 -15.21 19.26 -20.12
C ALA A 135 -16.61 19.90 -20.12
N SER A 136 -17.55 19.35 -19.35
CA SER A 136 -18.89 19.96 -19.13
C SER A 136 -18.86 21.22 -18.26
N ALA A 137 -17.82 21.43 -17.45
CA ALA A 137 -17.65 22.62 -16.61
C ALA A 137 -16.97 23.77 -17.35
N ALA A 138 -16.20 23.49 -18.41
CA ALA A 138 -15.63 24.52 -19.29
C ALA A 138 -16.70 25.20 -20.16
N ASP A 139 -17.81 24.50 -20.45
CA ASP A 139 -18.97 25.04 -21.18
C ASP A 139 -20.08 25.61 -20.27
N ALA A 140 -19.93 25.52 -18.94
CA ALA A 140 -20.95 25.97 -18.01
C ALA A 140 -20.54 27.31 -17.35
N GLY A 141 -20.88 28.41 -18.00
CA GLY A 141 -21.01 29.75 -17.39
C GLY A 141 -22.11 29.85 -16.31
N ARG A 142 -22.50 28.73 -15.70
CA ARG A 142 -23.42 28.61 -14.56
C ARG A 142 -22.81 27.60 -13.60
N ALA A 143 -22.45 28.07 -12.41
CA ALA A 143 -21.83 27.28 -11.35
C ALA A 143 -22.51 25.91 -11.19
N PRO A 144 -21.79 24.78 -11.27
CA PRO A 144 -22.37 23.50 -10.92
C PRO A 144 -22.23 23.26 -9.42
N ALA A 145 -23.25 22.59 -8.89
CA ALA A 145 -23.39 22.13 -7.53
C ALA A 145 -22.08 21.59 -6.94
N SER A 146 -21.84 21.90 -5.66
CA SER A 146 -20.70 21.39 -4.90
C SER A 146 -20.51 19.89 -5.17
N PRO A 147 -19.34 19.43 -5.64
CA PRO A 147 -19.15 18.03 -5.95
C PRO A 147 -19.51 17.15 -4.75
N GLY A 148 -20.20 16.04 -5.03
CA GLY A 148 -20.67 15.11 -4.01
C GLY A 148 -19.53 14.62 -3.10
N PRO A 149 -19.83 14.20 -1.86
CA PRO A 149 -18.83 13.81 -0.88
C PRO A 149 -17.86 12.72 -1.38
N LEU A 150 -18.33 11.78 -2.21
CA LEU A 150 -17.49 10.74 -2.82
C LEU A 150 -16.45 11.29 -3.82
N TYR A 151 -16.78 12.36 -4.54
CA TYR A 151 -15.86 12.99 -5.47
C TYR A 151 -14.71 13.66 -4.72
N ARG A 152 -15.01 14.40 -3.65
CA ARG A 152 -14.01 15.03 -2.79
C ARG A 152 -13.07 14.02 -2.12
N LEU A 153 -13.58 12.85 -1.74
CA LEU A 153 -12.74 11.78 -1.19
C LEU A 153 -11.78 11.20 -2.22
N ARG A 154 -12.18 11.10 -3.50
CA ARG A 154 -11.33 10.56 -4.57
C ARG A 154 -10.18 11.49 -4.95
N GLU A 155 -10.40 12.80 -4.82
CA GLU A 155 -9.36 13.81 -5.06
C GLU A 155 -8.34 13.90 -3.90
N ASP A 156 -8.60 13.24 -2.77
CA ASP A 156 -7.65 13.16 -1.68
C ASP A 156 -6.43 12.33 -2.10
N ALA A 157 -5.23 12.87 -1.85
CA ALA A 157 -3.96 12.21 -2.11
C ALA A 157 -3.81 10.87 -1.35
N LEU A 158 -4.62 10.65 -0.31
CA LEU A 158 -4.63 9.42 0.47
C LEU A 158 -5.61 8.36 -0.05
N PHE A 159 -6.48 8.69 -1.01
CA PHE A 159 -7.53 7.78 -1.51
C PHE A 159 -6.95 6.46 -2.05
N TRP A 160 -6.06 6.54 -3.05
CA TRP A 160 -5.49 5.34 -3.67
C TRP A 160 -4.64 4.49 -2.71
N PRO A 161 -3.71 5.07 -1.92
CA PRO A 161 -3.00 4.31 -0.90
C PRO A 161 -3.93 3.64 0.12
N THR A 162 -5.02 4.31 0.52
CA THR A 162 -6.03 3.73 1.43
C THR A 162 -6.77 2.58 0.78
N LEU A 163 -7.20 2.74 -0.47
CA LEU A 163 -7.90 1.69 -1.22
C LEU A 163 -7.02 0.46 -1.45
N LEU A 164 -5.74 0.65 -1.79
CA LEU A 164 -4.77 -0.45 -1.91
C LEU A 164 -4.58 -1.18 -0.57
N CYS A 165 -4.42 -0.44 0.52
CA CYS A 165 -4.22 -1.01 1.85
C CYS A 165 -5.46 -1.76 2.35
N VAL A 166 -6.65 -1.16 2.30
CA VAL A 166 -7.89 -1.79 2.77
C VAL A 166 -8.32 -2.91 1.82
N GLY A 167 -8.22 -2.69 0.51
CA GLY A 167 -8.58 -3.66 -0.51
C GLY A 167 -7.71 -4.91 -0.49
N ALA A 168 -6.39 -4.78 -0.31
CA ALA A 168 -5.50 -5.94 -0.19
C ALA A 168 -5.80 -6.75 1.08
N TRP A 169 -6.10 -6.09 2.20
CA TRP A 169 -6.51 -6.79 3.43
C TRP A 169 -7.84 -7.51 3.27
N LEU A 170 -8.84 -6.86 2.68
CA LEU A 170 -10.15 -7.46 2.43
C LEU A 170 -10.05 -8.63 1.44
N ALA A 171 -9.23 -8.49 0.40
CA ALA A 171 -8.97 -9.60 -0.51
C ALA A 171 -8.32 -10.78 0.24
N LEU A 172 -7.34 -10.51 1.10
CA LEU A 172 -6.70 -11.54 1.92
C LEU A 172 -7.69 -12.21 2.90
N SER A 173 -8.57 -11.46 3.55
CA SER A 173 -9.57 -12.01 4.49
C SER A 173 -10.67 -12.83 3.80
N LEU A 174 -10.77 -12.75 2.46
CA LEU A 174 -11.70 -13.51 1.63
C LEU A 174 -11.04 -14.66 0.86
N TRP A 175 -9.77 -14.94 1.14
CA TRP A 175 -9.08 -16.14 0.69
C TRP A 175 -9.87 -17.41 1.09
N PRO A 176 -10.13 -18.40 0.18
CA PRO A 176 -9.55 -18.62 -1.16
C PRO A 176 -10.40 -18.15 -2.36
N TRP A 177 -11.31 -17.18 -2.19
CA TRP A 177 -12.16 -16.62 -3.27
C TRP A 177 -13.01 -17.63 -4.04
N ARG A 178 -13.37 -18.74 -3.38
CA ARG A 178 -14.32 -19.72 -3.90
C ARG A 178 -15.66 -19.50 -3.21
N PHE A 179 -16.50 -18.69 -3.83
CA PHE A 179 -17.81 -18.33 -3.29
C PHE A 179 -18.90 -19.31 -3.74
N THR A 180 -19.88 -19.54 -2.87
CA THR A 180 -21.06 -20.38 -3.06
C THR A 180 -22.25 -19.75 -2.34
N LEU A 181 -23.45 -20.05 -2.82
CA LEU A 181 -24.73 -19.70 -2.18
C LEU A 181 -25.43 -20.94 -1.62
N ASP A 182 -24.73 -22.08 -1.55
CA ASP A 182 -25.26 -23.31 -0.95
C ASP A 182 -25.54 -23.12 0.55
N ILE A 183 -26.82 -23.24 0.93
CA ILE A 183 -27.30 -23.06 2.31
C ILE A 183 -26.62 -24.06 3.26
N GLY A 184 -26.30 -25.27 2.79
CA GLY A 184 -25.57 -26.27 3.57
C GLY A 184 -24.20 -25.76 4.02
N THR A 185 -23.45 -25.19 3.07
CA THR A 185 -22.16 -24.55 3.29
C THR A 185 -22.28 -23.34 4.21
N LEU A 186 -23.24 -22.44 3.98
CA LEU A 186 -23.47 -21.27 4.84
C LEU A 186 -23.69 -21.68 6.30
N ARG A 187 -24.53 -22.70 6.53
CA ARG A 187 -24.79 -23.27 7.86
C ARG A 187 -23.55 -23.91 8.46
N SER A 188 -22.76 -24.62 7.66
CA SER A 188 -21.49 -25.22 8.09
C SER A 188 -20.48 -24.15 8.52
N ASN A 189 -20.40 -23.03 7.81
CA ASN A 189 -19.51 -21.92 8.14
C ASN A 189 -19.87 -21.21 9.45
N LEU A 190 -21.11 -21.34 9.92
CA LEU A 190 -21.56 -20.84 11.22
C LEU A 190 -21.42 -21.86 12.37
N SER A 191 -21.05 -23.10 12.06
CA SER A 191 -21.03 -24.18 13.06
C SER A 191 -20.03 -23.95 14.19
N PHE A 192 -18.94 -23.20 13.95
CA PHE A 192 -17.94 -22.88 14.98
C PHE A 192 -18.53 -22.13 16.17
N LEU A 193 -19.64 -21.40 15.98
CA LEU A 193 -20.32 -20.67 17.06
C LEU A 193 -20.91 -21.61 18.13
N ARG A 194 -21.17 -22.87 17.80
CA ARG A 194 -21.77 -23.85 18.71
C ARG A 194 -20.77 -24.48 19.69
N GLY A 195 -19.47 -24.36 19.41
CA GLY A 195 -18.40 -25.03 20.16
C GLY A 195 -17.35 -24.06 20.69
N ILE A 196 -17.71 -22.80 20.95
CA ILE A 196 -16.78 -21.82 21.53
C ILE A 196 -16.51 -22.20 22.98
N ASP A 197 -15.32 -22.73 23.24
CA ASP A 197 -14.79 -22.90 24.60
C ASP A 197 -13.71 -21.84 24.86
N LEU A 198 -14.09 -20.79 25.59
CA LEU A 198 -13.19 -19.69 25.95
C LEU A 198 -12.11 -20.10 26.97
N SER A 199 -12.30 -21.22 27.66
CA SER A 199 -11.38 -21.70 28.70
C SER A 199 -10.19 -22.48 28.13
N ALA A 200 -10.25 -22.89 26.86
CA ALA A 200 -9.27 -23.75 26.20
C ALA A 200 -8.52 -23.04 25.04
N LEU A 201 -8.20 -21.75 25.19
CA LEU A 201 -7.56 -20.99 24.11
C LEU A 201 -6.13 -21.50 23.86
N THR A 202 -5.93 -22.11 22.70
CA THR A 202 -4.63 -22.68 22.34
C THR A 202 -3.62 -21.59 21.97
N VAL A 203 -2.32 -21.89 22.09
CA VAL A 203 -1.23 -20.97 21.66
C VAL A 203 -1.42 -20.53 20.20
N ARG A 204 -1.89 -21.43 19.33
CA ARG A 204 -2.17 -21.11 17.92
C ARG A 204 -3.30 -20.10 17.77
N GLU A 205 -4.39 -20.26 18.53
CA GLU A 205 -5.52 -19.33 18.49
C GLU A 205 -5.12 -17.95 19.01
N ALA A 206 -4.22 -17.86 20.00
CA ALA A 206 -3.67 -16.58 20.45
C ALA A 206 -2.91 -15.85 19.32
N TRP A 207 -2.07 -16.56 18.57
CA TRP A 207 -1.39 -15.99 17.39
C TRP A 207 -2.37 -15.55 16.30
N GLN A 208 -3.41 -16.36 16.04
CA GLN A 208 -4.46 -16.00 15.07
C GLN A 208 -5.24 -14.76 15.53
N LEU A 209 -5.60 -14.68 16.81
CA LEU A 209 -6.29 -13.53 17.38
C LEU A 209 -5.44 -12.26 17.23
N LEU A 210 -4.14 -12.34 17.52
CA LEU A 210 -3.21 -11.22 17.33
C LEU A 210 -3.12 -10.80 15.86
N HIS A 211 -2.99 -11.77 14.94
CA HIS A 211 -2.94 -11.54 13.50
C HIS A 211 -4.18 -10.76 13.02
N TRP A 212 -5.37 -11.25 13.35
CA TRP A 212 -6.63 -10.67 12.92
C TRP A 212 -6.90 -9.32 13.58
N THR A 213 -6.67 -9.20 14.90
CA THR A 213 -6.86 -7.94 15.62
C THR A 213 -5.96 -6.84 15.05
N ALA A 214 -4.66 -7.11 14.90
CA ALA A 214 -3.71 -6.14 14.41
C ALA A 214 -3.97 -5.76 12.94
N GLY A 215 -4.40 -6.72 12.11
CA GLY A 215 -4.72 -6.48 10.71
C GLY A 215 -5.98 -5.64 10.51
N TRP A 216 -7.07 -5.98 11.21
CA TRP A 216 -8.30 -5.18 11.19
C TRP A 216 -8.09 -3.79 11.80
N LEU A 217 -7.26 -3.67 12.83
CA LEU A 217 -6.89 -2.37 13.40
C LEU A 217 -6.10 -1.52 12.39
N ALA A 218 -5.14 -2.11 11.66
CA ALA A 218 -4.42 -1.42 10.60
C ALA A 218 -5.36 -0.96 9.47
N ALA A 219 -6.35 -1.79 9.08
CA ALA A 219 -7.38 -1.39 8.12
C ALA A 219 -8.25 -0.23 8.65
N GLY A 220 -8.63 -0.26 9.93
CA GLY A 220 -9.34 0.85 10.57
C GLY A 220 -8.52 2.15 10.62
N LEU A 221 -7.21 2.06 10.90
CA LEU A 221 -6.28 3.19 10.82
C LEU A 221 -6.12 3.70 9.38
N ALA A 222 -6.16 2.82 8.39
CA ALA A 222 -6.13 3.21 6.98
C ALA A 222 -7.39 4.01 6.60
N ILE A 223 -8.57 3.52 6.99
CA ILE A 223 -9.84 4.23 6.79
C ILE A 223 -9.82 5.58 7.51
N ARG A 224 -9.25 5.63 8.72
CA ARG A 224 -9.06 6.86 9.50
C ARG A 224 -8.16 7.90 8.82
N ALA A 225 -7.23 7.47 7.97
CA ALA A 225 -6.39 8.37 7.18
C ALA A 225 -7.22 9.19 6.18
N LEU A 226 -8.24 8.56 5.58
CA LEU A 226 -9.17 9.18 4.64
C LEU A 226 -10.37 9.86 5.36
N LEU A 227 -10.84 9.28 6.47
CA LEU A 227 -11.99 9.74 7.24
C LEU A 227 -11.57 10.17 8.66
N PRO A 228 -11.11 11.41 8.86
CA PRO A 228 -10.53 11.86 10.14
C PRO A 228 -11.53 12.03 11.30
N GLY A 229 -12.82 11.72 11.12
CA GLY A 229 -13.86 11.73 12.16
C GLY A 229 -14.07 10.34 12.79
N ARG A 230 -14.23 10.25 14.13
CA ARG A 230 -14.25 8.93 14.82
C ARG A 230 -15.44 8.08 14.37
N GLY A 231 -16.62 8.70 14.26
CA GLY A 231 -17.84 8.08 13.76
C GLY A 231 -17.69 7.61 12.30
N PRO A 232 -17.32 8.49 11.36
CA PRO A 232 -17.09 8.10 9.97
C PRO A 232 -16.05 6.99 9.79
N ALA A 233 -14.93 7.02 10.52
CA ALA A 233 -13.93 5.97 10.46
C ALA A 233 -14.45 4.63 10.99
N ALA A 234 -15.15 4.65 12.14
CA ALA A 234 -15.77 3.45 12.71
C ALA A 234 -16.87 2.89 11.80
N ALA A 235 -17.72 3.73 11.22
CA ALA A 235 -18.74 3.32 10.25
C ALA A 235 -18.12 2.74 8.98
N GLY A 236 -17.03 3.34 8.48
CA GLY A 236 -16.27 2.80 7.35
C GLY A 236 -15.67 1.44 7.67
N LEU A 237 -15.09 1.27 8.85
CA LEU A 237 -14.58 -0.04 9.30
C LEU A 237 -15.72 -1.06 9.46
N ALA A 238 -16.84 -0.68 10.06
CA ALA A 238 -18.01 -1.55 10.19
C ALA A 238 -18.52 -2.03 8.82
N LEU A 239 -18.54 -1.16 7.81
CA LEU A 239 -18.89 -1.53 6.45
C LEU A 239 -17.91 -2.57 5.88
N VAL A 240 -16.61 -2.34 6.00
CA VAL A 240 -15.59 -3.27 5.48
C VAL A 240 -15.63 -4.61 6.23
N LEU A 241 -15.84 -4.60 7.55
CA LEU A 241 -16.06 -5.79 8.37
C LEU A 241 -17.31 -6.54 7.92
N GLY A 242 -18.43 -5.85 7.71
CA GLY A 242 -19.67 -6.44 7.22
C GLY A 242 -19.50 -7.10 5.84
N LEU A 243 -18.80 -6.44 4.92
CA LEU A 243 -18.45 -7.01 3.62
C LEU A 243 -17.57 -8.26 3.76
N SER A 244 -16.58 -8.23 4.66
CA SER A 244 -15.75 -9.40 4.95
C SER A 244 -16.59 -10.56 5.50
N LEU A 245 -17.45 -10.31 6.49
CA LEU A 245 -18.32 -11.33 7.09
C LEU A 245 -19.25 -11.96 6.05
N VAL A 246 -19.94 -11.14 5.24
CA VAL A 246 -20.82 -11.64 4.17
C VAL A 246 -20.03 -12.49 3.19
N GLY A 247 -18.86 -12.00 2.73
CA GLY A 247 -18.02 -12.75 1.80
C GLY A 247 -17.50 -14.06 2.39
N GLN A 248 -17.10 -14.08 3.67
CA GLN A 248 -16.61 -15.28 4.34
C GLN A 248 -17.70 -16.33 4.54
N LEU A 249 -18.93 -15.91 4.84
CA LEU A 249 -20.06 -16.83 4.92
C LEU A 249 -20.27 -17.56 3.60
N MET A 250 -20.07 -16.87 2.48
CA MET A 250 -20.22 -17.41 1.14
C MET A 250 -19.05 -18.32 0.70
N LEU A 251 -17.99 -18.53 1.50
CA LEU A 251 -16.86 -19.36 1.05
C LEU A 251 -17.15 -20.86 1.11
N VAL A 252 -16.72 -21.61 0.09
CA VAL A 252 -16.89 -23.08 -0.04
C VAL A 252 -16.20 -23.86 1.10
N ARG A 253 -15.16 -23.29 1.72
CA ARG A 253 -14.54 -23.82 2.94
C ARG A 253 -14.53 -22.72 3.99
N SER A 254 -14.82 -23.09 5.25
CA SER A 254 -14.89 -22.11 6.34
C SER A 254 -13.56 -21.38 6.51
N SER A 255 -13.58 -20.06 6.36
CA SER A 255 -12.49 -19.18 6.79
C SER A 255 -12.78 -18.55 8.15
N LEU A 256 -14.06 -18.26 8.43
CA LEU A 256 -14.43 -17.53 9.64
C LEU A 256 -14.17 -18.40 10.88
N SER A 257 -13.23 -17.93 11.70
CA SER A 257 -12.82 -18.56 12.96
C SER A 257 -13.23 -17.69 14.14
N PHE A 258 -13.29 -18.28 15.34
CA PHE A 258 -13.50 -17.50 16.57
C PHE A 258 -12.45 -16.39 16.73
N ALA A 259 -11.17 -16.71 16.50
CA ALA A 259 -10.07 -15.75 16.60
C ALA A 259 -10.22 -14.58 15.62
N GLU A 260 -10.73 -14.83 14.42
CA GLU A 260 -11.00 -13.79 13.44
C GLU A 260 -12.17 -12.90 13.87
N LEU A 261 -13.30 -13.49 14.26
CA LEU A 261 -14.47 -12.73 14.73
C LEU A 261 -14.14 -11.88 15.97
N ALA A 262 -13.45 -12.47 16.94
CA ALA A 262 -12.98 -11.76 18.12
C ALA A 262 -11.99 -10.63 17.76
N GLY A 263 -11.09 -10.86 16.80
CA GLY A 263 -10.17 -9.85 16.31
C GLY A 263 -10.87 -8.70 15.58
N MET A 264 -11.92 -8.98 14.81
CA MET A 264 -12.77 -7.96 14.18
C MET A 264 -13.46 -7.09 15.23
N VAL A 265 -14.05 -7.70 16.27
CA VAL A 265 -14.71 -6.98 17.38
C VAL A 265 -13.71 -6.12 18.14
N ALA A 266 -12.55 -6.68 18.50
CA ALA A 266 -11.50 -5.95 19.22
C ALA A 266 -10.97 -4.76 18.42
N ALA A 267 -10.71 -4.95 17.12
CA ALA A 267 -10.27 -3.88 16.23
C ALA A 267 -11.34 -2.78 16.07
N PHE A 268 -12.61 -3.16 15.91
CA PHE A 268 -13.72 -2.21 15.84
C PHE A 268 -13.83 -1.38 17.13
N ALA A 269 -13.80 -2.04 18.29
CA ALA A 269 -13.83 -1.36 19.58
C ALA A 269 -12.65 -0.38 19.73
N ALA A 270 -11.43 -0.83 19.41
CA ALA A 270 -10.24 0.02 19.44
C ALA A 270 -10.37 1.24 18.52
N CYS A 271 -10.89 1.08 17.30
CA CYS A 271 -11.11 2.20 16.38
C CYS A 271 -12.23 3.14 16.82
N ALA A 272 -13.32 2.63 17.39
CA ALA A 272 -14.45 3.43 17.86
C ALA A 272 -14.11 4.25 19.11
N LEU A 273 -13.27 3.71 19.98
CA LEU A 273 -12.79 4.34 21.21
C LEU A 273 -11.61 5.29 20.97
N LEU A 274 -10.94 5.21 19.81
CA LEU A 274 -9.79 6.05 19.49
C LEU A 274 -10.18 7.54 19.45
N PRO A 275 -9.60 8.39 20.34
CA PRO A 275 -10.02 9.78 20.44
C PRO A 275 -9.75 10.59 19.17
N SER A 276 -10.65 11.54 18.86
CA SER A 276 -10.51 12.45 17.71
C SER A 276 -9.23 13.28 17.76
N GLY A 277 -8.73 13.56 18.97
CA GLY A 277 -7.57 14.42 19.24
C GLY A 277 -6.21 13.73 19.06
N VAL A 278 -6.16 12.43 18.78
CA VAL A 278 -4.89 11.74 18.54
C VAL A 278 -4.21 12.33 17.29
N ARG A 279 -2.95 12.75 17.46
CA ARG A 279 -2.19 13.40 16.38
C ARG A 279 -2.07 12.46 15.18
N GLY A 280 -2.39 12.95 13.98
CA GLY A 280 -2.31 12.18 12.74
C GLY A 280 -0.92 11.58 12.47
N ALA A 281 0.16 12.20 12.97
CA ALA A 281 1.51 11.65 12.87
C ALA A 281 1.73 10.38 13.70
N ALA A 282 1.09 10.26 14.88
CA ALA A 282 1.15 9.05 15.69
C ALA A 282 0.37 7.91 15.02
N LEU A 283 -0.83 8.22 14.50
CA LEU A 283 -1.65 7.25 13.76
C LEU A 283 -0.96 6.76 12.49
N ALA A 284 -0.32 7.66 11.74
CA ALA A 284 0.46 7.30 10.57
C ALA A 284 1.58 6.31 10.90
N ARG A 285 2.24 6.41 12.07
CA ARG A 285 3.26 5.46 12.52
C ARG A 285 2.68 4.17 13.08
N ALA A 286 1.54 4.24 13.76
CA ALA A 286 0.87 3.06 14.32
C ALA A 286 0.39 2.09 13.24
N LEU A 287 -0.03 2.61 12.08
CA LEU A 287 -0.53 1.81 10.96
C LEU A 287 0.44 0.71 10.49
N PRO A 288 1.68 1.02 10.05
CA PRO A 288 2.62 0.00 9.62
C PRO A 288 3.11 -0.89 10.78
N LEU A 289 3.10 -0.40 12.02
CA LEU A 289 3.38 -1.23 13.20
C LEU A 289 2.31 -2.30 13.40
N CYS A 290 1.03 -1.93 13.33
CA CYS A 290 -0.08 -2.89 13.41
C CYS A 290 -0.01 -3.90 12.26
N ALA A 291 0.31 -3.43 11.04
CA ALA A 291 0.50 -4.32 9.89
C ALA A 291 1.67 -5.30 10.09
N LEU A 292 2.81 -4.83 10.60
CA LEU A 292 3.96 -5.68 10.91
C LEU A 292 3.64 -6.71 12.00
N VAL A 293 2.94 -6.29 13.07
CA VAL A 293 2.48 -7.21 14.12
C VAL A 293 1.57 -8.29 13.55
N SER A 294 0.65 -7.92 12.66
CA SER A 294 -0.22 -8.88 11.98
C SER A 294 0.57 -9.89 11.13
N VAL A 295 1.54 -9.42 10.33
CA VAL A 295 2.41 -10.31 9.53
C VAL A 295 3.28 -11.19 10.42
N ALA A 296 3.89 -10.63 11.47
CA ALA A 296 4.70 -11.38 12.42
C ALA A 296 3.87 -12.47 13.11
N ALA A 297 2.67 -12.15 13.56
CA ALA A 297 1.77 -13.11 14.18
C ALA A 297 1.40 -14.26 13.22
N TYR A 298 1.19 -13.95 11.93
CA TYR A 298 0.96 -14.98 10.91
C TYR A 298 2.19 -15.88 10.69
N GLN A 299 3.38 -15.29 10.58
CA GLN A 299 4.62 -16.00 10.26
C GLN A 299 5.10 -16.85 11.44
N LEU A 300 4.94 -16.34 12.66
CA LEU A 300 5.39 -17.01 13.89
C LEU A 300 4.39 -18.04 14.40
N ALA A 301 3.17 -18.10 13.85
CA ALA A 301 2.18 -19.11 14.22
C ALA A 301 2.62 -20.53 13.80
N PRO A 302 2.71 -21.49 14.75
CA PRO A 302 3.02 -22.89 14.44
C PRO A 302 1.99 -23.52 13.47
N ARG A 303 2.45 -24.37 12.54
CA ARG A 303 1.55 -25.13 11.66
C ARG A 303 1.26 -26.52 12.25
N ARG A 304 0.04 -27.02 12.06
CA ARG A 304 -0.35 -28.38 12.50
C ARG A 304 0.44 -29.43 11.71
N GLY A 305 0.97 -30.43 12.41
CA GLY A 305 1.57 -31.63 11.81
C GLY A 305 2.97 -31.48 11.23
N GLY A 306 3.68 -30.38 11.51
CA GLY A 306 5.08 -30.23 11.10
C GLY A 306 6.02 -30.89 12.11
N TRP A 307 6.80 -31.89 11.68
CA TRP A 307 7.71 -32.63 12.55
C TRP A 307 9.17 -32.20 12.42
N LEU A 308 9.52 -31.34 11.46
CA LEU A 308 10.89 -30.96 11.16
C LEU A 308 11.08 -29.44 11.09
N VAL A 309 12.19 -28.99 11.67
CA VAL A 309 12.83 -27.69 11.43
C VAL A 309 13.41 -27.74 10.02
N GLY A 310 12.99 -26.83 9.15
CA GLY A 310 13.50 -26.73 7.78
C GLY A 310 14.64 -25.72 7.65
N ASP A 311 15.53 -25.95 6.68
CA ASP A 311 16.59 -25.00 6.33
C ASP A 311 16.03 -23.70 5.73
N PHE A 312 16.82 -22.62 5.81
CA PHE A 312 16.48 -21.36 5.15
C PHE A 312 16.88 -21.39 3.67
N ILE A 313 15.95 -21.04 2.79
CA ILE A 313 16.20 -21.06 1.35
C ILE A 313 16.45 -19.64 0.84
N TRP A 314 17.65 -19.39 0.33
CA TRP A 314 18.07 -18.06 -0.14
C TRP A 314 17.43 -17.62 -1.46
N TRP A 315 16.76 -18.52 -2.16
CA TRP A 315 15.99 -18.19 -3.36
C TRP A 315 14.48 -18.24 -3.05
N PRO A 316 13.68 -17.33 -3.64
CA PRO A 316 12.25 -17.25 -3.36
C PRO A 316 11.49 -18.50 -3.83
N GLN A 317 10.72 -19.13 -2.95
CA GLN A 317 9.88 -20.31 -3.23
C GLN A 317 8.42 -19.99 -3.52
N LEU A 318 7.97 -18.76 -3.29
CA LEU A 318 6.58 -18.36 -3.48
C LEU A 318 6.13 -18.72 -4.90
N GLY A 319 5.08 -19.54 -5.04
CA GLY A 319 4.59 -20.04 -6.34
C GLY A 319 4.81 -21.54 -6.57
N ARG A 320 5.68 -22.19 -5.79
CA ARG A 320 6.01 -23.63 -5.96
C ARG A 320 5.03 -24.61 -5.29
N GLY A 321 4.09 -24.12 -4.48
CA GLY A 321 3.10 -24.92 -3.75
C GLY A 321 1.63 -24.70 -4.16
N GLY A 322 1.42 -24.12 -5.35
CA GLY A 322 0.10 -23.78 -5.90
C GLY A 322 -0.13 -22.27 -6.03
N LEU A 323 -0.66 -21.85 -7.19
CA LEU A 323 -0.77 -20.43 -7.59
C LEU A 323 -1.66 -19.62 -6.65
N LEU A 324 -2.78 -20.21 -6.25
CA LEU A 324 -3.75 -19.57 -5.38
C LEU A 324 -3.09 -19.27 -4.01
N SER A 325 -2.46 -20.25 -3.36
CA SER A 325 -1.81 -20.06 -2.04
C SER A 325 -0.67 -19.05 -2.11
N ALA A 326 0.06 -19.03 -3.23
CA ALA A 326 1.07 -18.02 -3.50
C ALA A 326 0.47 -16.62 -3.63
N LEU A 327 -0.70 -16.48 -4.25
CA LEU A 327 -1.41 -15.20 -4.33
C LEU A 327 -1.82 -14.68 -2.94
N ALA A 328 -2.31 -15.55 -2.06
CA ALA A 328 -2.64 -15.16 -0.67
C ALA A 328 -1.42 -14.59 0.07
N MET A 329 -0.28 -15.28 0.01
CA MET A 329 0.97 -14.83 0.62
C MET A 329 1.48 -13.54 -0.05
N THR A 330 1.36 -13.45 -1.38
CA THR A 330 1.71 -12.23 -2.12
C THR A 330 0.90 -11.04 -1.62
N LEU A 331 -0.41 -11.21 -1.41
CA LEU A 331 -1.29 -10.17 -0.88
C LEU A 331 -0.93 -9.79 0.55
N LEU A 332 -0.59 -10.73 1.43
CA LEU A 332 -0.18 -10.44 2.80
C LEU A 332 1.06 -9.52 2.84
N PHE A 333 2.09 -9.82 2.05
CA PHE A 333 3.31 -9.00 2.03
C PHE A 333 3.14 -7.70 1.25
N SER A 334 2.34 -7.71 0.19
CA SER A 334 1.97 -6.49 -0.56
C SER A 334 1.14 -5.54 0.29
N TRP A 335 0.24 -6.09 1.10
CA TRP A 335 -0.57 -5.32 2.05
C TRP A 335 0.31 -4.57 3.06
N PHE A 336 1.34 -5.22 3.61
CA PHE A 336 2.30 -4.54 4.48
C PHE A 336 3.06 -3.41 3.75
N ALA A 337 3.43 -3.62 2.48
CA ALA A 337 4.00 -2.56 1.65
C ALA A 337 3.03 -1.38 1.46
N PHE A 338 1.74 -1.65 1.18
CA PHE A 338 0.72 -0.61 1.03
C PHE A 338 0.46 0.15 2.34
N ALA A 339 0.54 -0.52 3.48
CA ALA A 339 0.51 0.11 4.80
C ALA A 339 1.68 1.10 4.98
N LEU A 340 2.91 0.73 4.60
CA LEU A 340 4.06 1.64 4.61
C LEU A 340 3.88 2.83 3.66
N ILE A 341 3.39 2.59 2.44
CA ILE A 341 3.11 3.65 1.45
C ILE A 341 2.09 4.63 2.03
N LEU A 342 0.96 4.14 2.56
CA LEU A 342 -0.08 4.97 3.15
C LEU A 342 0.45 5.76 4.34
N SER A 343 1.24 5.15 5.22
CA SER A 343 1.92 5.85 6.33
C SER A 343 2.76 7.04 5.88
N LEU A 344 3.60 6.83 4.87
CA LEU A 344 4.46 7.86 4.29
C LEU A 344 3.66 8.97 3.63
N ARG A 345 2.63 8.61 2.84
CA ARG A 345 1.75 9.59 2.19
C ARG A 345 0.94 10.38 3.21
N TRP A 346 0.46 9.72 4.26
CA TRP A 346 -0.26 10.35 5.36
C TRP A 346 0.63 11.34 6.12
N ALA A 347 1.88 10.96 6.40
CA ALA A 347 2.86 11.87 6.99
C ALA A 347 3.14 13.08 6.08
N ALA A 348 3.33 12.87 4.78
CA ALA A 348 3.56 13.94 3.81
C ALA A 348 2.36 14.90 3.69
N ALA A 349 1.13 14.38 3.69
CA ALA A 349 -0.09 15.18 3.70
C ALA A 349 -0.21 16.07 4.94
N ARG A 350 0.52 15.74 6.03
CA ARG A 350 0.63 16.55 7.24
C ARG A 350 1.84 17.49 7.26
N GLY A 351 2.51 17.67 6.12
CA GLY A 351 3.65 18.58 5.97
C GLY A 351 4.99 18.01 6.42
N VAL A 352 5.08 16.70 6.67
CA VAL A 352 6.34 16.05 7.02
C VAL A 352 7.19 15.86 5.76
N VAL A 353 8.40 16.43 5.76
CA VAL A 353 9.37 16.23 4.68
C VAL A 353 9.86 14.77 4.70
N LEU A 354 9.70 14.07 3.57
CA LEU A 354 10.01 12.65 3.50
C LEU A 354 11.51 12.36 3.31
N GLY A 355 12.24 13.16 2.53
CA GLY A 355 13.67 12.93 2.27
C GLY A 355 13.94 11.47 1.87
N ARG A 356 14.90 10.82 2.54
CA ARG A 356 15.25 9.40 2.33
C ARG A 356 14.31 8.39 3.03
N ARG A 357 13.28 8.84 3.74
CA ARG A 357 12.40 7.96 4.53
C ARG A 357 11.70 6.86 3.73
N PRO A 358 11.24 7.06 2.49
CA PRO A 358 10.62 5.98 1.72
C PRO A 358 11.58 4.80 1.51
N LEU A 359 12.84 5.10 1.14
CA LEU A 359 13.90 4.09 0.99
C LEU A 359 14.24 3.42 2.32
N VAL A 360 14.43 4.21 3.38
CA VAL A 360 14.81 3.68 4.71
C VAL A 360 13.71 2.77 5.26
N LEU A 361 12.44 3.20 5.21
CA LEU A 361 11.33 2.40 5.75
C LEU A 361 11.04 1.15 4.93
N SER A 362 11.18 1.19 3.60
CA SER A 362 11.03 -0.03 2.79
C SER A 362 12.16 -1.02 3.07
N LEU A 363 13.41 -0.56 3.19
CA LEU A 363 14.53 -1.43 3.56
C LEU A 363 14.39 -2.01 4.97
N LEU A 364 13.98 -1.20 5.96
CA LEU A 364 13.73 -1.70 7.31
C LEU A 364 12.58 -2.71 7.35
N GLY A 365 11.50 -2.46 6.60
CA GLY A 365 10.43 -3.44 6.44
C GLY A 365 10.93 -4.75 5.83
N ALA A 366 11.79 -4.69 4.82
CA ALA A 366 12.34 -5.88 4.17
C ALA A 366 13.25 -6.66 5.11
N LEU A 367 14.11 -5.97 5.85
CA LEU A 367 14.96 -6.59 6.87
C LEU A 367 14.13 -7.23 7.99
N ALA A 368 13.03 -6.60 8.41
CA ALA A 368 12.12 -7.18 9.40
C ALA A 368 11.45 -8.46 8.87
N LEU A 369 10.97 -8.47 7.63
CA LEU A 369 10.42 -9.68 7.02
C LEU A 369 11.47 -10.77 6.82
N LEU A 370 12.67 -10.42 6.39
CA LEU A 370 13.78 -11.37 6.28
C LEU A 370 14.13 -11.97 7.65
N ALA A 371 14.18 -11.16 8.71
CA ALA A 371 14.39 -11.67 10.06
C ALA A 371 13.28 -12.64 10.48
N LEU A 372 12.01 -12.35 10.17
CA LEU A 372 10.89 -13.25 10.44
C LEU A 372 10.99 -14.57 9.66
N GLU A 373 11.38 -14.52 8.38
CA GLU A 373 11.62 -15.72 7.56
C GLU A 373 12.80 -16.55 8.11
N VAL A 374 13.87 -15.88 8.51
CA VAL A 374 15.01 -16.52 9.16
C VAL A 374 14.63 -17.16 10.51
N VAL A 375 13.70 -16.55 11.25
CA VAL A 375 13.17 -17.11 12.51
C VAL A 375 12.30 -18.33 12.30
N GLN A 376 11.61 -18.43 11.16
CA GLN A 376 10.75 -19.57 10.86
C GLN A 376 11.48 -20.91 10.81
N ARG A 377 12.81 -20.93 10.63
CA ARG A 377 13.58 -22.19 10.72
C ARG A 377 13.37 -22.91 12.06
N TRP A 378 13.12 -22.17 13.14
CA TRP A 378 12.90 -22.75 14.47
C TRP A 378 11.43 -23.06 14.76
N ILE A 379 10.53 -22.93 13.78
CA ILE A 379 9.09 -23.09 13.95
C ILE A 379 8.62 -24.35 13.22
N PRO A 380 8.02 -25.33 13.93
CA PRO A 380 7.57 -26.57 13.32
C PRO A 380 6.60 -26.35 12.14
N GLY A 381 6.90 -27.00 11.01
CA GLY A 381 6.08 -26.93 9.80
C GLY A 381 6.22 -25.63 9.00
N ARG A 382 7.23 -24.81 9.30
CA ARG A 382 7.58 -23.62 8.53
C ARG A 382 8.94 -23.81 7.86
N ILE A 383 9.07 -23.22 6.67
CA ILE A 383 10.33 -23.15 5.91
C ILE A 383 10.43 -21.70 5.46
N GLY A 384 11.51 -21.04 5.86
CA GLY A 384 11.75 -19.64 5.55
C GLY A 384 12.46 -19.46 4.21
N ASP A 385 12.13 -18.40 3.49
CA ASP A 385 12.81 -18.02 2.25
C ASP A 385 12.91 -16.48 2.05
N THR A 386 13.40 -16.04 0.88
CA THR A 386 13.52 -14.61 0.55
C THR A 386 12.29 -14.01 -0.14
N SER A 387 11.18 -14.73 -0.24
CA SER A 387 9.98 -14.32 -0.97
C SER A 387 9.26 -13.16 -0.29
N ALA A 388 9.07 -13.21 1.04
CA ALA A 388 8.41 -12.15 1.79
C ALA A 388 9.06 -10.77 1.62
N PRO A 389 10.38 -10.60 1.87
CA PRO A 389 11.03 -9.31 1.66
C PRO A 389 11.03 -8.88 0.19
N LEU A 390 11.21 -9.81 -0.76
CA LEU A 390 11.21 -9.50 -2.20
C LEU A 390 9.86 -8.97 -2.67
N VAL A 391 8.76 -9.67 -2.35
CA VAL A 391 7.40 -9.27 -2.73
C VAL A 391 7.03 -7.94 -2.11
N MET A 392 7.35 -7.75 -0.82
CA MET A 392 7.08 -6.49 -0.14
C MET A 392 7.82 -5.32 -0.83
N LEU A 393 9.12 -5.48 -1.14
CA LEU A 393 9.89 -4.44 -1.83
C LEU A 393 9.35 -4.14 -3.22
N LEU A 394 8.97 -5.17 -3.98
CA LEU A 394 8.39 -5.02 -5.31
C LEU A 394 7.03 -4.31 -5.23
N ALA A 395 6.15 -4.73 -4.33
CA ALA A 395 4.86 -4.09 -4.09
C ALA A 395 5.02 -2.65 -3.62
N PHE A 396 6.04 -2.36 -2.79
CA PHE A 396 6.36 -1.00 -2.36
C PHE A 396 6.80 -0.16 -3.56
N LEU A 397 7.72 -0.64 -4.38
CA LEU A 397 8.22 0.08 -5.56
C LEU A 397 7.10 0.38 -6.56
N VAL A 398 6.30 -0.62 -6.89
CA VAL A 398 5.16 -0.49 -7.80
C VAL A 398 4.08 0.42 -7.22
N GLY A 399 3.64 0.18 -5.98
CA GLY A 399 2.63 1.01 -5.33
C GLY A 399 3.09 2.46 -5.10
N TRP A 400 4.35 2.68 -4.74
CA TRP A 400 4.91 4.01 -4.52
C TRP A 400 4.93 4.84 -5.80
N THR A 401 5.35 4.23 -6.91
CA THR A 401 5.40 4.88 -8.22
C THR A 401 4.00 5.17 -8.76
N LEU A 402 3.08 4.21 -8.70
CA LEU A 402 1.71 4.38 -9.18
C LEU A 402 0.93 5.44 -8.39
N THR A 403 1.07 5.45 -7.06
CA THR A 403 0.40 6.46 -6.20
C THR A 403 1.05 7.84 -6.26
N GLY A 404 2.32 7.93 -6.69
CA GLY A 404 3.05 9.19 -6.84
C GLY A 404 2.66 9.98 -8.08
N VAL A 405 2.28 9.30 -9.17
CA VAL A 405 1.88 9.93 -10.45
C VAL A 405 0.50 10.58 -10.35
N SER A 406 -0.37 10.12 -9.43
CA SER A 406 -1.74 10.61 -9.28
C SER A 406 -1.90 11.79 -8.31
N ALA A 407 -0.85 12.25 -7.62
CA ALA A 407 -0.96 13.37 -6.69
C ALA A 407 -0.91 14.72 -7.45
N PRO A 408 -2.00 15.52 -7.47
CA PRO A 408 -1.95 16.86 -8.03
C PRO A 408 -0.96 17.72 -7.23
N ALA A 409 -0.16 18.52 -7.94
CA ALA A 409 0.89 19.40 -7.40
C ALA A 409 0.37 20.58 -6.55
N SER A 410 -0.87 20.56 -6.07
CA SER A 410 -1.50 21.66 -5.35
C SER A 410 -1.31 21.53 -3.83
N GLY A 411 -0.07 21.68 -3.38
CA GLY A 411 0.23 21.85 -1.96
C GLY A 411 -0.08 23.28 -1.46
N PRO A 412 -0.59 23.46 -0.22
CA PRO A 412 -0.85 24.77 0.41
C PRO A 412 0.40 25.64 0.61
N VAL A 413 1.60 25.10 0.38
CA VAL A 413 2.88 25.81 0.44
C VAL A 413 2.95 26.89 -0.65
N ALA A 414 2.44 26.60 -1.86
CA ALA A 414 2.41 27.58 -2.96
C ALA A 414 1.43 28.74 -2.70
N ARG A 415 0.34 28.49 -1.96
CA ARG A 415 -0.61 29.55 -1.55
C ARG A 415 -0.07 30.43 -0.41
N ARG A 416 0.82 29.90 0.44
CA ARG A 416 1.46 30.69 1.49
C ARG A 416 2.58 31.57 0.94
N SER A 417 3.38 31.06 0.00
CA SER A 417 4.40 31.89 -0.67
C SER A 417 3.75 32.99 -1.52
N SER A 418 2.68 32.68 -2.27
CA SER A 418 2.00 33.70 -3.08
C SER A 418 1.35 34.78 -2.21
N ARG A 419 0.67 34.42 -1.11
CA ARG A 419 0.09 35.41 -0.18
C ARG A 419 1.14 36.21 0.58
N ALA A 420 2.28 35.63 0.91
CA ALA A 420 3.38 36.35 1.56
C ALA A 420 4.08 37.32 0.59
N GLU A 421 4.29 36.91 -0.67
CA GLU A 421 4.78 37.79 -1.74
C GLU A 421 3.80 38.92 -2.06
N GLU A 422 2.50 38.62 -2.09
CA GLU A 422 1.45 39.58 -2.41
C GLU A 422 1.20 40.56 -1.26
N ALA A 423 1.33 40.11 -0.01
CA ALA A 423 1.35 40.98 1.18
C ALA A 423 2.63 41.85 1.24
N GLY A 424 3.78 41.30 0.83
CA GLY A 424 5.03 42.05 0.68
C GLY A 424 4.95 43.14 -0.39
N ARG A 425 4.38 42.82 -1.56
CA ARG A 425 4.17 43.77 -2.67
C ARG A 425 3.14 44.85 -2.36
N ARG A 426 2.10 44.56 -1.57
CA ARG A 426 1.16 45.57 -1.08
C ARG A 426 1.81 46.54 -0.09
N LYS A 427 2.71 46.07 0.78
CA LYS A 427 3.47 46.95 1.69
C LYS A 427 4.45 47.86 0.97
N THR A 428 5.13 47.39 -0.07
CA THR A 428 6.04 48.22 -0.88
C THR A 428 5.28 49.22 -1.77
N ARG A 429 4.09 48.89 -2.28
CA ARG A 429 3.24 49.86 -2.99
C ARG A 429 2.60 50.91 -2.08
N ALA A 430 2.25 50.55 -0.84
CA ALA A 430 1.70 51.50 0.12
C ALA A 430 2.74 52.48 0.70
N GLY A 431 4.04 52.12 0.67
CA GLY A 431 5.14 52.99 1.11
C GLY A 431 5.66 53.97 0.05
N ALA A 432 5.28 53.82 -1.22
CA ALA A 432 5.83 54.61 -2.33
C ALA A 432 4.97 55.84 -2.73
N ALA A 433 3.89 56.12 -2.02
CA ALA A 433 3.00 57.25 -2.31
C ALA A 433 2.87 58.20 -1.11
N ARG A 434 3.87 59.07 -0.94
CA ARG A 434 3.70 60.37 -0.26
C ARG A 434 4.80 61.34 -0.69
N PRO A 435 4.48 62.46 -1.37
CA PRO A 435 5.40 63.57 -1.51
C PRO A 435 5.30 64.46 -0.27
N SER A 436 6.44 64.83 0.30
CA SER A 436 6.52 65.81 1.40
C SER A 436 7.34 67.00 0.91
N SER A 437 6.68 68.15 0.90
CA SER A 437 7.24 69.48 0.74
C SER A 437 7.40 70.16 2.12
N ARG A 438 8.32 71.14 2.15
CA ARG A 438 8.50 72.25 3.13
C ARG A 438 9.26 72.01 4.44
N VAL A 439 10.52 72.52 4.44
CA VAL A 439 11.05 73.69 5.19
C VAL A 439 10.54 73.95 6.62
N GLY A 440 11.47 74.11 7.57
CA GLY A 440 11.30 75.03 8.71
C GLY A 440 12.00 74.67 10.04
N VAL A 441 13.25 75.13 10.19
CA VAL A 441 13.95 75.72 11.37
C VAL A 441 13.39 75.50 12.80
N GLY A 442 14.26 75.13 13.76
CA GLY A 442 14.07 75.46 15.19
C GLY A 442 14.75 74.52 16.21
N ARG A 443 15.90 74.95 16.75
CA ARG A 443 16.71 74.37 17.87
C ARG A 443 16.08 74.73 19.25
N PRO A 444 16.69 74.45 20.42
CA PRO A 444 16.97 73.18 21.14
C PRO A 444 16.41 73.19 22.60
N SER A 445 16.55 72.11 23.38
CA SER A 445 17.07 72.17 24.78
C SER A 445 17.07 70.80 25.49
N LYS A 446 18.17 70.59 26.26
CA LYS A 446 18.34 70.02 27.62
C LYS A 446 17.45 68.81 28.01
N GLY A 447 17.91 67.77 28.68
CA GLY A 447 19.13 67.52 29.47
C GLY A 447 19.05 66.08 30.00
N VAL A 448 20.19 65.47 30.31
CA VAL A 448 20.63 65.18 31.69
C VAL A 448 20.27 63.75 32.14
N ASP A 449 21.34 62.98 32.38
CA ASP A 449 21.52 61.92 33.39
C ASP A 449 20.66 60.64 33.29
N ALA A 450 21.13 59.45 33.67
CA ALA A 450 22.34 59.03 34.36
C ALA A 450 22.43 57.49 34.28
N ARG A 451 23.67 56.97 34.45
CA ARG A 451 24.06 55.80 35.30
C ARG A 451 23.29 54.47 35.09
N ARG A 452 23.91 53.29 35.06
CA ARG A 452 25.04 52.83 35.87
C ARG A 452 25.46 51.43 35.39
N SER A 453 26.78 51.21 35.33
CA SER A 453 27.54 50.09 35.89
C SER A 453 27.04 48.64 35.65
N SER A 454 27.78 47.81 34.92
CA SER A 454 28.86 46.91 35.42
C SER A 454 28.33 45.69 36.22
N ARG A 455 28.70 44.43 35.98
CA ARG A 455 30.04 43.86 36.17
C ARG A 455 30.05 42.37 35.75
N ARG A 456 31.21 41.97 35.18
CA ARG A 456 32.05 40.75 35.43
C ARG A 456 31.43 39.34 35.21
N ALA A 457 31.97 38.53 34.30
CA ALA A 457 33.22 37.71 34.39
C ALA A 457 33.00 36.45 35.25
N ALA A 458 33.56 35.26 35.05
CA ALA A 458 34.52 34.60 34.14
C ALA A 458 34.16 33.08 34.27
N ALA A 459 34.54 32.10 33.45
CA ALA A 459 35.85 31.50 33.19
C ALA A 459 35.56 30.00 32.85
N ARG A 460 36.47 29.38 32.10
CA ARG A 460 36.46 28.01 31.52
C ARG A 460 37.00 26.93 32.53
N PRO A 461 37.57 25.77 32.12
CA PRO A 461 36.97 24.50 31.60
C PRO A 461 37.49 23.18 32.29
N ALA A 462 36.81 22.03 32.03
CA ALA A 462 37.27 20.60 31.90
C ALA A 462 38.15 19.94 33.02
N PRO A 463 38.58 18.63 32.97
CA PRO A 463 38.21 17.42 32.20
C PRO A 463 38.12 16.08 33.06
N ASP A 464 38.06 14.92 32.37
CA ASP A 464 38.49 13.52 32.75
C ASP A 464 37.65 12.69 33.77
N ALA A 465 37.60 11.35 33.79
CA ALA A 465 37.89 10.21 32.90
C ALA A 465 37.43 8.89 33.61
N ASP A 466 37.45 7.76 32.88
CA ASP A 466 37.57 6.34 33.32
C ASP A 466 36.36 5.56 33.92
N VAL A 467 35.86 4.48 33.29
CA VAL A 467 36.32 3.07 33.09
C VAL A 467 35.73 2.11 34.14
N ALA A 468 34.96 1.09 33.70
CA ALA A 468 35.08 -0.33 34.09
C ALA A 468 33.86 -1.20 33.66
N GLN A 469 34.16 -2.29 32.95
CA GLN A 469 33.48 -3.60 32.93
C GLN A 469 34.40 -4.60 33.69
N PRO A 470 34.06 -5.89 33.88
CA PRO A 470 32.82 -6.57 34.30
C PRO A 470 33.12 -7.48 35.53
N PRO A 471 32.34 -8.54 35.82
CA PRO A 471 32.57 -9.87 35.21
C PRO A 471 31.39 -10.46 34.42
#